data_AF-A0AAU1BED0-F1
#
_entry.id   AF-A0AAU1BED0-F1
#
_cell.length_a   1.000
_cell.length_b   1.000
_cell.length_c   1.000
_cell.angle_alpha   90.00
_cell.angle_beta   90.00
_cell.angle_gamma   90.00
#
_symmetry.space_group_name_H-M   'P 1'
#
loop_
_entity.id
_entity.type
_entity.pdbx_description
1 polymer ?
#
loop_
_entity_poly.entity_id
_entity_poly.type
_entity_poly.pdbx_seq_one_letter_code
_entity_poly.pdbx_strand_id
1 'polypeptide(L)'
;MSFRIRMLTVSTTAVATAALLAGCSSTPAGELKDWWSSGGEGRVKGLSDTSGRVNDVSMRPMDTWGPACQELLTEVAKAKNLATVPSENAQGFWKEALTAFEHGGDECVAGAGKKDEAQASAGIREVQTGISRLSSAVAMIRSDLAAK
;
A
#
# COMPACT_ATOMS: atom_id res chain seq x y z
N MET A 1 -33.87 -27.69 52.48
CA MET A 1 -33.69 -26.37 53.09
C MET A 1 -33.87 -25.32 52.02
N SER A 2 -34.98 -24.59 52.09
CA SER A 2 -35.35 -23.54 51.16
C SER A 2 -34.78 -22.20 51.66
N PHE A 3 -34.07 -21.46 50.81
CA PHE A 3 -33.91 -20.02 51.00
C PHE A 3 -34.36 -19.30 49.73
N ARG A 4 -35.53 -18.68 49.85
CA ARG A 4 -36.07 -17.69 48.91
C ARG A 4 -35.36 -16.37 49.18
N ILE A 5 -34.88 -15.69 48.15
CA ILE A 5 -34.58 -14.26 48.22
C ILE A 5 -35.47 -13.54 47.20
N ARG A 6 -36.29 -12.62 47.73
CA ARG A 6 -37.18 -11.72 47.01
C ARG A 6 -36.39 -10.52 46.47
N MET A 7 -36.72 -10.16 45.22
CA MET A 7 -36.85 -8.83 44.61
C MET A 7 -35.92 -7.68 45.03
N LEU A 8 -35.36 -7.01 44.01
CA LEU A 8 -35.70 -5.61 43.71
C LEU A 8 -35.23 -5.26 42.28
N THR A 9 -36.20 -5.08 41.40
CA THR A 9 -36.03 -4.47 40.07
C THR A 9 -35.66 -3.00 40.28
N VAL A 10 -34.43 -2.63 39.96
CA VAL A 10 -34.01 -1.23 39.87
C VAL A 10 -34.15 -0.81 38.41
N SER A 11 -35.22 -0.07 38.15
CA SER A 11 -35.44 0.65 36.91
C SER A 11 -34.53 1.88 36.87
N THR A 12 -33.31 1.74 36.36
CA THR A 12 -32.47 2.89 36.02
C THR A 12 -32.86 3.39 34.63
N THR A 13 -33.68 4.43 34.60
CA THR A 13 -33.77 5.36 33.47
C THR A 13 -32.41 6.01 33.26
N ALA A 14 -31.64 5.49 32.31
CA ALA A 14 -30.45 6.16 31.81
C ALA A 14 -30.83 7.01 30.60
N VAL A 15 -30.70 8.32 30.82
CA VAL A 15 -30.94 9.43 29.89
C VAL A 15 -30.28 9.15 28.55
N ALA A 16 -31.06 9.30 27.46
CA ALA A 16 -30.54 9.36 26.11
C ALA A 16 -29.66 10.61 25.97
N THR A 17 -28.36 10.46 26.24
CA THR A 17 -27.37 11.39 25.72
C THR A 17 -27.27 11.14 24.22
N ALA A 18 -28.12 11.86 23.47
CA ALA A 18 -27.84 12.20 22.10
C ALA A 18 -26.56 13.06 22.10
N ALA A 19 -25.42 12.39 22.15
CA ALA A 19 -24.18 13.01 21.76
C ALA A 19 -24.31 13.25 20.25
N LEU A 20 -24.74 14.46 19.89
CA LEU A 20 -24.43 15.09 18.62
C LEU A 20 -22.91 15.27 18.59
N LEU A 21 -22.18 14.16 18.48
CA LEU A 21 -20.89 14.18 17.84
C LEU A 21 -21.22 14.50 16.39
N ALA A 22 -21.25 15.79 16.07
CA ALA A 22 -20.70 16.23 14.80
C ALA A 22 -19.24 15.76 14.79
N GLY A 23 -19.05 14.44 14.58
CA GLY A 23 -17.77 13.91 14.21
C GLY A 23 -17.38 14.71 12.99
N CYS A 24 -16.18 15.27 13.02
CA CYS A 24 -15.52 15.69 11.81
C CYS A 24 -15.36 14.42 10.97
N SER A 25 -16.41 14.04 10.26
CA SER A 25 -16.39 12.92 9.33
C SER A 25 -15.47 13.37 8.22
N SER A 26 -14.20 13.00 8.31
CA SER A 26 -13.27 13.18 7.21
C SER A 26 -13.91 12.52 6.00
N THR A 27 -14.17 13.30 4.96
CA THR A 27 -14.64 12.73 3.71
C THR A 27 -13.52 11.86 3.14
N PRO A 28 -13.81 10.83 2.34
CA PRO A 28 -12.77 10.02 1.67
C PRO A 28 -11.73 10.88 0.93
N ALA A 29 -12.16 12.00 0.32
CA ALA A 29 -11.27 12.97 -0.31
C ALA A 29 -10.36 13.71 0.71
N GLY A 30 -10.88 14.06 1.88
CA GLY A 30 -10.09 14.63 2.97
C GLY A 30 -9.06 13.65 3.52
N GLU A 31 -9.47 12.39 3.77
CA GLU A 31 -8.57 11.33 4.22
C GLU A 31 -7.47 11.04 3.18
N LEU A 32 -7.82 11.02 1.89
CA LEU A 32 -6.86 10.83 0.81
C LEU A 32 -5.86 11.98 0.69
N LYS A 33 -6.30 13.22 0.89
CA LYS A 33 -5.41 14.38 0.93
C LYS A 33 -4.44 14.30 2.11
N ASP A 34 -4.92 13.92 3.28
CA ASP A 34 -4.09 13.75 4.48
C ASP A 34 -3.10 12.59 4.31
N TRP A 35 -3.55 11.46 3.75
CA TRP A 35 -2.69 10.33 3.40
C TRP A 35 -1.59 10.72 2.40
N TRP A 36 -1.96 11.45 1.35
CA TRP A 36 -1.02 11.92 0.34
C TRP A 36 0.08 12.79 0.95
N SER A 37 -0.34 13.77 1.76
CA SER A 37 0.54 14.77 2.38
C SER A 37 1.40 14.20 3.51
N SER A 38 0.92 13.19 4.22
CA SER A 38 1.63 12.56 5.36
C SER A 38 2.70 11.55 4.95
N GLY A 39 2.82 11.23 3.66
CA GLY A 39 3.88 10.36 3.15
C GLY A 39 3.51 9.59 1.88
N GLY A 40 2.24 9.56 1.48
CA GLY A 40 1.78 8.88 0.28
C GLY A 40 2.51 9.32 -0.99
N GLU A 41 2.69 10.63 -1.18
CA GLU A 41 3.45 11.19 -2.31
C GLU A 41 4.88 10.66 -2.36
N GLY A 42 5.56 10.69 -1.21
CA GLY A 42 6.93 10.20 -1.08
C GLY A 42 7.06 8.72 -1.41
N ARG A 43 6.09 7.89 -1.02
CA ARG A 43 6.07 6.45 -1.34
C ARG A 43 5.82 6.18 -2.80
N VAL A 44 4.86 6.88 -3.42
CA VAL A 44 4.62 6.82 -4.86
C VAL A 44 5.90 7.15 -5.63
N LYS A 45 6.56 8.24 -5.26
CA LYS A 45 7.81 8.66 -5.90
C LYS A 45 8.93 7.62 -5.72
N GLY A 46 9.15 7.15 -4.49
CA GLY A 46 10.18 6.15 -4.20
C GLY A 46 10.00 4.86 -5.00
N LEU A 47 8.76 4.34 -5.05
CA LEU A 47 8.43 3.16 -5.86
C LEU A 47 8.61 3.44 -7.35
N SER A 48 8.13 4.58 -7.86
CA SER A 48 8.26 4.93 -9.28
C SER A 48 9.72 5.08 -9.71
N ASP A 49 10.55 5.75 -8.91
CA ASP A 49 11.95 5.99 -9.22
C ASP A 49 12.76 4.68 -9.20
N THR A 50 12.55 3.83 -8.20
CA THR A 50 13.30 2.57 -8.05
C THR A 50 12.84 1.49 -9.02
N SER A 51 11.53 1.35 -9.29
CA SER A 51 11.03 0.44 -10.32
C SER A 51 11.42 0.88 -11.73
N GLY A 52 11.43 2.19 -11.99
CA GLY A 52 12.00 2.76 -13.23
C GLY A 52 13.48 2.40 -13.39
N ARG A 53 14.28 2.50 -12.32
CA ARG A 53 15.68 2.08 -12.33
C ARG A 53 15.84 0.58 -12.65
N VAL A 54 14.99 -0.29 -12.09
CA VAL A 54 14.99 -1.74 -12.42
C VAL A 54 14.73 -1.95 -13.91
N ASN A 55 13.76 -1.23 -14.48
CA ASN A 55 13.49 -1.27 -15.92
C ASN A 55 14.68 -0.76 -16.76
N ASP A 56 15.37 0.30 -16.31
CA ASP A 56 16.52 0.85 -17.03
C ASP A 56 17.74 -0.09 -17.02
N VAL A 57 17.96 -0.80 -15.90
CA VAL A 57 19.08 -1.76 -15.81
C VAL A 57 18.80 -3.07 -16.53
N SER A 58 17.55 -3.40 -16.86
CA SER A 58 17.21 -4.64 -17.58
C SER A 58 17.84 -4.75 -18.97
N MET A 59 18.29 -3.62 -19.53
CA MET A 59 19.01 -3.57 -20.81
C MET A 59 20.54 -3.58 -20.63
N ARG A 60 21.02 -3.68 -19.40
CA ARG A 60 22.44 -3.66 -19.02
C ARG A 60 22.90 -5.05 -18.57
N PRO A 61 24.22 -5.28 -18.43
CA PRO A 61 24.73 -6.51 -17.85
C PRO A 61 24.14 -6.80 -16.45
N MET A 62 23.96 -8.09 -16.17
CA MET A 62 23.22 -8.60 -15.01
C MET A 62 23.82 -8.25 -13.64
N ASP A 63 25.11 -7.89 -13.59
CA ASP A 63 25.79 -7.45 -12.37
C ASP A 63 25.15 -6.20 -11.75
N THR A 64 24.40 -5.43 -12.54
CA THR A 64 23.66 -4.24 -12.09
C THR A 64 22.23 -4.52 -11.60
N TRP A 65 21.68 -5.70 -11.87
CA TRP A 65 20.25 -6.00 -11.63
C TRP A 65 19.95 -6.18 -10.14
N GLY A 66 20.72 -7.02 -9.45
CA GLY A 66 20.53 -7.32 -8.03
C GLY A 66 20.46 -6.07 -7.14
N PRO A 67 21.45 -5.15 -7.20
CA PRO A 67 21.40 -3.91 -6.45
C PRO A 67 20.16 -3.05 -6.74
N ALA A 68 19.76 -2.92 -8.00
CA ALA A 68 18.57 -2.14 -8.38
C ALA A 68 17.27 -2.76 -7.81
N CYS A 69 17.16 -4.09 -7.85
CA CYS A 69 16.01 -4.80 -7.29
C CYS A 69 15.99 -4.72 -5.75
N GLN A 70 17.15 -4.72 -5.10
CA GLN A 70 17.25 -4.51 -3.64
C GLN A 70 16.80 -3.11 -3.21
N GLU A 71 17.11 -2.08 -3.99
CA GLU A 71 16.63 -0.72 -3.77
C GLU A 71 15.09 -0.65 -3.87
N LEU A 72 14.51 -1.30 -4.88
CA LEU A 72 13.05 -1.39 -5.04
C LEU A 72 12.41 -2.08 -3.83
N LEU A 73 12.93 -3.23 -3.39
CA LEU A 73 12.41 -3.95 -2.22
C LEU A 73 12.45 -3.09 -0.94
N THR A 74 13.46 -2.24 -0.81
CA THR A 74 13.55 -1.29 0.30
C THR A 74 12.39 -0.27 0.28
N GLU A 75 12.02 0.25 -0.90
CA GLU A 75 10.87 1.15 -1.02
C GLU A 75 9.52 0.41 -0.88
N VAL A 76 9.42 -0.84 -1.34
CA VAL A 76 8.25 -1.69 -1.10
C VAL A 76 8.02 -1.89 0.39
N ALA A 77 9.06 -2.21 1.16
CA ALA A 77 8.96 -2.36 2.61
C ALA A 77 8.48 -1.07 3.29
N LYS A 78 8.98 0.10 2.86
CA LYS A 78 8.52 1.39 3.38
C LYS A 78 7.07 1.68 2.98
N ALA A 79 6.66 1.34 1.76
CA ALA A 79 5.30 1.55 1.26
C ALA A 79 4.27 0.67 1.97
N LYS A 80 4.62 -0.57 2.29
CA LYS A 80 3.77 -1.48 3.09
C LYS A 80 3.55 -1.04 4.53
N ASN A 81 4.48 -0.25 5.08
CA ASN A 81 4.36 0.33 6.42
C ASN A 81 3.53 1.63 6.45
N LEU A 82 3.14 2.15 5.28
CA LEU A 82 2.22 3.29 5.21
C LEU A 82 0.78 2.80 5.46
N ALA A 83 -0.07 3.68 6.00
CA ALA A 83 -1.49 3.41 6.09
C ALA A 83 -2.08 3.04 4.71
N THR A 84 -3.15 2.25 4.70
CA THR A 84 -3.87 1.90 3.48
C THR A 84 -4.28 3.14 2.70
N VAL A 85 -4.17 3.10 1.37
CA VAL A 85 -4.64 4.18 0.49
C VAL A 85 -6.16 4.35 0.68
N PRO A 86 -6.66 5.51 1.15
CA PRO A 86 -8.09 5.74 1.34
C PRO A 86 -8.77 6.15 0.01
N SER A 87 -8.59 5.31 -1.01
CA SER A 87 -9.24 5.41 -2.32
C SER A 87 -9.62 4.00 -2.76
N GLU A 88 -10.92 3.71 -2.80
CA GLU A 88 -11.44 2.40 -3.22
C GLU A 88 -10.99 2.05 -4.65
N ASN A 89 -10.93 3.07 -5.52
CA ASN A 89 -10.49 2.94 -6.91
C ASN A 89 -9.00 2.59 -7.04
N ALA A 90 -8.16 3.10 -6.15
CA ALA A 90 -6.71 2.91 -6.21
C ALA A 90 -6.20 1.71 -5.41
N GLN A 91 -6.92 1.29 -4.36
CA GLN A 91 -6.43 0.31 -3.39
C GLN A 91 -6.06 -1.04 -4.03
N GLY A 92 -6.88 -1.52 -4.97
CA GLY A 92 -6.62 -2.76 -5.70
C GLY A 92 -5.31 -2.69 -6.49
N PHE A 93 -5.18 -1.67 -7.33
CA PHE A 93 -3.97 -1.45 -8.14
C PHE A 93 -2.72 -1.23 -7.28
N TRP A 94 -2.84 -0.51 -6.17
CA TRP A 94 -1.74 -0.30 -5.22
C TRP A 94 -1.25 -1.64 -4.65
N LYS A 95 -2.18 -2.48 -4.18
CA LYS A 95 -1.86 -3.81 -3.65
C LYS A 95 -1.21 -4.70 -4.72
N GLU A 96 -1.78 -4.72 -5.93
CA GLU A 96 -1.23 -5.48 -7.06
C GLU A 96 0.20 -5.03 -7.40
N ALA A 97 0.46 -3.72 -7.41
CA ALA A 97 1.79 -3.16 -7.64
C ALA A 97 2.79 -3.63 -6.58
N LEU A 98 2.45 -3.50 -5.30
CA LEU A 98 3.34 -3.90 -4.20
C LEU A 98 3.63 -5.41 -4.21
N THR A 99 2.64 -6.24 -4.51
CA THR A 99 2.83 -7.69 -4.64
C THR A 99 3.78 -8.02 -5.79
N ALA A 100 3.57 -7.43 -6.96
CA ALA A 100 4.42 -7.67 -8.13
C ALA A 100 5.85 -7.15 -7.91
N PHE A 101 6.03 -6.00 -7.27
CA PHE A 101 7.35 -5.48 -6.94
C PHE A 101 8.09 -6.33 -5.91
N GLU A 102 7.39 -6.85 -4.90
CA GLU A 102 7.99 -7.74 -3.90
C GLU A 102 8.43 -9.04 -4.55
N HIS A 103 7.51 -9.78 -5.16
CA HIS A 103 7.81 -11.07 -5.74
C HIS A 103 8.83 -10.96 -6.88
N GLY A 104 8.64 -10.01 -7.80
CA GLY A 104 9.59 -9.75 -8.89
C GLY A 104 10.95 -9.27 -8.40
N GLY A 105 10.99 -8.43 -7.35
CA GLY A 105 12.22 -7.96 -6.74
C GLY A 105 13.00 -9.09 -6.07
N ASP A 106 12.33 -9.96 -5.32
CA ASP A 106 12.93 -11.12 -4.65
C ASP A 106 13.53 -12.10 -5.67
N GLU A 107 12.78 -12.43 -6.73
CA GLU A 107 13.26 -13.29 -7.83
C GLU A 107 14.45 -12.66 -8.57
N CYS A 108 14.41 -11.35 -8.80
CA CYS A 108 15.51 -10.60 -9.40
C CYS A 108 16.80 -10.68 -8.56
N VAL A 109 16.71 -10.43 -7.25
CA VAL A 109 17.85 -10.50 -6.32
C VAL A 109 18.38 -11.93 -6.23
N ALA A 110 17.50 -12.91 -6.09
CA ALA A 110 17.87 -14.32 -5.99
C ALA A 110 18.56 -14.83 -7.27
N GLY A 111 18.00 -14.50 -8.44
CA GLY A 111 18.59 -14.86 -9.73
C GLY A 111 19.95 -14.20 -9.94
N ALA A 112 20.08 -12.89 -9.66
CA ALA A 112 21.35 -12.18 -9.77
C ALA A 112 22.43 -12.78 -8.86
N GLY A 113 22.08 -13.13 -7.61
CA GLY A 113 23.00 -13.78 -6.67
C GLY A 113 23.48 -15.16 -7.10
N LYS A 114 22.65 -15.91 -7.83
CA LYS A 114 22.99 -17.24 -8.38
C LYS A 114 23.61 -17.18 -9.78
N LYS A 115 23.68 -15.99 -10.38
CA LYS A 115 23.96 -15.78 -11.80
C LYS A 115 22.99 -16.52 -12.73
N ASP A 116 21.74 -16.67 -12.30
CA ASP A 116 20.65 -17.22 -13.09
C ASP A 116 19.91 -16.07 -13.79
N GLU A 117 20.32 -15.80 -15.03
CA GLU A 117 19.76 -14.72 -15.86
C GLU A 117 18.28 -14.95 -16.16
N ALA A 118 17.85 -16.21 -16.31
CA ALA A 118 16.45 -16.54 -16.60
C ALA A 118 15.57 -16.21 -15.40
N GLN A 119 15.97 -16.61 -14.19
CA GLN A 119 15.29 -16.27 -12.95
C GLN A 119 15.25 -14.75 -12.75
N ALA A 120 16.40 -14.08 -12.88
CA ALA A 120 16.47 -12.64 -12.65
C ALA A 120 15.63 -11.84 -13.67
N SER A 121 15.64 -12.24 -14.94
CA SER A 121 14.83 -11.64 -15.99
C SER A 121 13.34 -11.85 -15.76
N ALA A 122 12.93 -13.02 -15.26
CA ALA A 122 11.53 -13.28 -14.90
C ALA A 122 11.07 -12.31 -13.79
N GLY A 123 11.90 -12.13 -12.76
CA GLY A 123 11.65 -11.15 -11.71
C GLY A 123 11.50 -9.71 -12.23
N ILE A 124 12.39 -9.28 -13.12
CA ILE A 124 12.30 -7.95 -13.77
C ILE A 124 11.00 -7.78 -14.56
N ARG A 125 10.55 -8.80 -15.32
CA ARG A 125 9.28 -8.72 -16.06
C ARG A 125 8.08 -8.56 -15.14
N GLU A 126 8.13 -9.17 -13.97
CA GLU A 126 7.10 -8.99 -12.96
C GLU A 126 7.14 -7.59 -12.33
N VAL A 127 8.33 -7.05 -12.06
CA VAL A 127 8.50 -5.64 -11.68
C VAL A 127 7.88 -4.71 -12.73
N GLN A 128 8.13 -4.96 -14.03
CA GLN A 128 7.52 -4.19 -15.12
C GLN A 128 5.98 -4.26 -15.12
N THR A 129 5.42 -5.40 -14.75
CA THR A 129 3.97 -5.54 -14.53
C THR A 129 3.51 -4.65 -13.36
N GLY A 130 4.27 -4.66 -12.25
CA GLY A 130 4.06 -3.78 -11.11
C GLY A 130 4.07 -2.28 -11.46
N ILE A 131 4.94 -1.84 -12.39
CA ILE A 131 5.00 -0.44 -12.85
C ILE A 131 3.66 -0.01 -13.45
N SER A 132 3.05 -0.87 -14.28
CA SER A 132 1.76 -0.58 -14.89
C SER A 132 0.64 -0.48 -13.83
N ARG A 133 0.66 -1.35 -12.82
CA ARG A 133 -0.29 -1.29 -11.69
C ARG A 133 -0.10 -0.05 -10.84
N LEU A 134 1.15 0.33 -10.56
CA LEU A 134 1.46 1.57 -9.84
C LEU A 134 0.94 2.79 -10.61
N SER A 135 1.16 2.84 -11.92
CA SER A 135 0.65 3.91 -12.78
C SER A 135 -0.88 4.04 -12.70
N SER A 136 -1.61 2.92 -12.78
CA SER A 136 -3.06 2.91 -12.59
C SER A 136 -3.47 3.40 -11.20
N ALA A 137 -2.81 2.95 -10.13
CA ALA A 137 -3.09 3.41 -8.77
C ALA A 137 -2.89 4.93 -8.64
N VAL A 138 -1.78 5.46 -9.16
CA VAL A 138 -1.47 6.89 -9.13
C VAL A 138 -2.48 7.71 -9.93
N ALA A 139 -2.92 7.21 -11.08
CA ALA A 139 -3.96 7.87 -11.88
C ALA A 139 -5.28 7.97 -11.10
N MET A 140 -5.69 6.90 -10.42
CA MET A 140 -6.90 6.89 -9.58
C MET A 140 -6.77 7.84 -8.39
N ILE A 141 -5.65 7.80 -7.66
CA ILE A 141 -5.40 8.73 -6.55
C ILE A 141 -5.50 10.19 -7.00
N ARG A 142 -4.87 10.53 -8.12
CA ARG A 142 -4.91 11.91 -8.66
C ARG A 142 -6.32 12.33 -9.09
N SER A 143 -7.08 11.41 -9.68
CA SER A 143 -8.47 11.65 -10.05
C SER A 143 -9.34 11.92 -8.82
N ASP A 144 -9.22 11.07 -7.79
CA ASP A 144 -10.00 11.19 -6.56
C ASP A 144 -9.62 12.45 -5.76
N LEU A 145 -8.35 12.87 -5.78
CA LEU A 145 -7.90 14.14 -5.18
C LEU A 145 -8.44 15.38 -5.93
N ALA A 146 -8.72 15.26 -7.23
CA ALA A 146 -9.24 16.35 -8.04
C ALA A 146 -10.77 16.45 -8.01
N ALA A 147 -11.46 15.35 -7.66
CA ALA A 147 -12.89 15.34 -7.42
C ALA A 147 -13.20 16.15 -6.14
N LYS A 148 -13.92 17.26 -6.31
CA LYS A 148 -14.28 18.20 -5.23
C LYS A 148 -15.54 17.77 -4.49
#